data_AF-A0AAV9NHJ8-F1
#
_entry.id   AF-A0AAV9NHJ8-F1
#
_cell.length_a   1.000
_cell.length_b   1.000
_cell.length_c   1.000
_cell.angle_alpha   90.00
_cell.angle_beta   90.00
_cell.angle_gamma   90.00
#
_symmetry.space_group_name_H-M   'P 1'
#
loop_
_entity.id
_entity.type
_entity.pdbx_description
1 polymer ?
#
loop_
_entity_poly.entity_id
_entity_poly.type
_entity_poly.pdbx_seq_one_letter_code
_entity_poly.pdbx_strand_id
1 'polypeptide(L)'
;MAQKVHVFCVPFPGAGHAVNMFNAALTIANHEIITHVLVMSMKEAERWMKATGQDDNPNTQLELLANGKWEDWHPEEPRELVMQVRSPEFDQAVRATIEDVKRRFPADRATALVCNALMGTMPELAKAYRLQLYILQPTASESISLSDAMYYVLHKTP
;
A
#
# COMPACT_ATOMS: atom_id res chain seq x y z
N MET A 1 2.47 23.52 16.08
CA MET A 1 2.88 22.10 16.14
C MET A 1 3.97 21.89 15.11
N ALA A 2 4.93 20.99 15.36
CA ALA A 2 5.95 20.66 14.36
C ALA A 2 5.30 19.95 13.16
N GLN A 3 5.77 20.28 11.95
CA GLN A 3 5.34 19.66 10.71
C GLN A 3 5.56 18.15 10.77
N LYS A 4 4.55 17.36 10.37
CA LYS A 4 4.64 15.90 10.31
C LYS A 4 5.03 15.42 8.91
N VAL A 5 5.52 14.20 8.85
CA VAL A 5 5.82 13.48 7.61
C VAL A 5 4.79 12.38 7.41
N HIS A 6 4.22 12.29 6.22
CA HIS A 6 3.25 11.26 5.83
C HIS A 6 3.90 10.24 4.91
N VAL A 7 3.68 8.97 5.23
CA VAL A 7 4.08 7.81 4.43
C VAL A 7 2.85 7.00 4.09
N PHE A 8 2.64 6.70 2.82
CA PHE A 8 1.52 5.88 2.36
C PHE A 8 1.97 4.43 2.21
N CYS A 9 1.22 3.50 2.79
CA CYS A 9 1.47 2.08 2.73
C CYS A 9 0.30 1.42 2.00
N VAL A 10 0.56 0.84 0.82
CA VAL A 10 -0.47 0.19 -0.01
C VAL A 10 -0.24 -1.32 0.02
N PRO A 11 -0.87 -2.05 0.97
CA PRO A 11 -0.77 -3.50 1.04
C PRO A 11 -1.42 -4.18 -0.15
N PHE A 12 -0.84 -5.30 -0.58
CA PHE A 12 -1.60 -6.28 -1.34
C PHE A 12 -2.66 -6.92 -0.42
N PRO A 13 -3.93 -6.99 -0.82
CA PRO A 13 -5.04 -7.48 -0.01
C PRO A 13 -4.97 -9.00 0.18
N GLY A 14 -4.20 -9.44 1.16
CA GLY A 14 -4.08 -10.85 1.54
C GLY A 14 -3.16 -11.01 2.73
N ALA A 15 -3.53 -11.87 3.68
CA ALA A 15 -2.90 -11.93 5.00
C ALA A 15 -1.36 -12.05 4.95
N GLY A 16 -0.81 -12.87 4.04
CA GLY A 16 0.64 -13.05 3.90
C GLY A 16 1.41 -11.79 3.46
N HIS A 17 0.75 -10.85 2.77
CA HIS A 17 1.34 -9.59 2.35
C HIS A 17 0.97 -8.44 3.29
N ALA A 18 -0.32 -8.35 3.65
CA ALA A 18 -0.87 -7.26 4.43
C ALA A 18 -0.26 -7.20 5.84
N VAL A 19 -0.13 -8.33 6.55
CA VAL A 19 0.46 -8.35 7.91
C VAL A 19 1.89 -7.80 7.90
N ASN A 20 2.67 -8.12 6.87
CA ASN A 20 4.02 -7.58 6.70
C ASN A 20 4.03 -6.06 6.44
N MET A 21 3.06 -5.57 5.66
CA MET A 21 2.88 -4.13 5.46
C MET A 21 2.50 -3.43 6.77
N PHE A 22 1.62 -4.03 7.58
CA PHE A 22 1.26 -3.50 8.90
C PHE A 22 2.46 -3.44 9.84
N ASN A 23 3.27 -4.50 9.91
CA ASN A 23 4.52 -4.49 10.67
C ASN A 23 5.45 -3.36 10.24
N ALA A 24 5.61 -3.15 8.93
CA ALA A 24 6.43 -2.05 8.40
C ALA A 24 5.85 -0.68 8.77
N ALA A 25 4.54 -0.49 8.59
CA ALA A 25 3.86 0.77 8.91
C ALA A 25 3.99 1.12 10.40
N LEU A 26 3.72 0.16 11.29
CA LEU A 26 3.85 0.34 12.75
C LEU A 26 5.30 0.64 13.17
N THR A 27 6.28 0.03 12.52
CA THR A 27 7.72 0.26 12.80
C THR A 27 8.19 1.64 12.31
N ILE A 28 7.68 2.10 11.17
CA ILE A 28 8.02 3.42 10.60
C ILE A 28 7.38 4.55 11.41
N ALA A 29 6.14 4.35 11.85
CA ALA A 29 5.35 5.35 12.54
C ALA A 29 5.99 5.77 13.87
N ASN A 30 6.12 7.08 14.07
CA ASN A 30 6.66 7.67 15.29
C ASN A 30 6.09 9.08 15.50
N HIS A 31 6.60 9.79 16.51
CA HIS A 31 6.11 11.12 16.85
C HIS A 31 6.26 12.17 15.73
N GLU A 32 7.07 11.96 14.70
CA GLU A 32 7.23 12.85 13.54
C GLU A 32 6.63 12.27 12.25
N ILE A 33 6.44 10.95 12.19
CA ILE A 33 6.01 10.21 11.00
C ILE A 33 4.66 9.56 11.22
N ILE A 34 3.67 9.96 10.42
CA ILE A 34 2.36 9.32 10.32
C ILE A 34 2.36 8.36 9.14
N THR A 35 1.98 7.12 9.37
CA THR A 35 1.77 6.14 8.30
C THR A 35 0.28 5.99 8.01
N HIS A 36 -0.07 5.95 6.73
CA HIS A 36 -1.43 5.74 6.24
C HIS A 36 -1.47 4.41 5.51
N VAL A 37 -2.15 3.41 6.07
CA VAL A 37 -2.32 2.09 5.45
C VAL A 37 -3.62 2.11 4.65
N LEU A 38 -3.49 2.05 3.32
CA LEU A 38 -4.59 2.18 2.36
C LEU A 38 -5.23 0.82 2.10
N VAL A 39 -6.42 0.59 2.64
CA VAL A 39 -7.04 -0.75 2.71
C VAL A 39 -8.35 -0.83 1.94
N MET A 40 -8.64 -2.00 1.38
CA MET A 40 -9.89 -2.28 0.67
C MET A 40 -11.05 -2.59 1.62
N SER A 41 -10.75 -3.15 2.80
CA SER A 41 -11.71 -3.56 3.82
C SER A 41 -11.18 -3.23 5.21
N MET A 42 -11.96 -2.49 6.00
CA MET A 42 -11.65 -2.20 7.41
C MET A 42 -11.68 -3.47 8.25
N LYS A 43 -12.65 -4.34 8.02
CA LYS A 43 -12.77 -5.64 8.73
C LYS A 43 -11.50 -6.49 8.56
N GLU A 44 -10.99 -6.58 7.34
CA GLU A 44 -9.76 -7.33 7.09
C GLU A 44 -8.53 -6.62 7.66
N ALA A 45 -8.46 -5.30 7.51
CA ALA A 45 -7.37 -4.48 8.04
C ALA A 45 -7.21 -4.64 9.56
N GLU A 46 -8.29 -4.56 10.32
CA GLU A 46 -8.26 -4.76 11.78
C GLU A 46 -7.81 -6.18 12.14
N ARG A 47 -8.26 -7.20 11.39
CA ARG A 47 -7.82 -8.58 11.60
C ARG A 47 -6.33 -8.74 11.35
N TRP A 48 -5.80 -8.15 10.27
CA TRP A 48 -4.38 -8.21 9.95
C TRP A 48 -3.52 -7.42 10.93
N MET A 49 -4.00 -6.26 11.37
CA MET A 49 -3.35 -5.45 12.40
C MET A 49 -3.24 -6.24 13.72
N LYS A 50 -4.32 -6.89 14.16
CA LYS A 50 -4.30 -7.78 15.34
C LYS A 50 -3.33 -8.96 15.17
N ALA A 51 -3.23 -9.50 13.96
CA ALA A 51 -2.30 -10.59 13.64
C ALA A 51 -0.82 -10.19 13.70
N THR A 52 -0.49 -8.89 13.72
CA THR A 52 0.88 -8.44 13.96
C THR A 52 1.36 -8.72 15.39
N GLY A 53 0.43 -8.80 16.35
CA GLY A 53 0.74 -8.91 17.77
C GLY A 53 1.37 -7.66 18.39
N GLN A 54 1.37 -6.53 17.67
CA GLN A 54 1.88 -5.25 18.16
C GLN A 54 0.75 -4.43 18.80
N ASP A 55 1.14 -3.53 19.72
CA ASP A 55 0.22 -2.55 20.30
C ASP A 55 -0.22 -1.50 19.26
N ASP A 56 -1.42 -0.94 19.46
CA ASP A 56 -1.94 0.13 18.60
C ASP A 56 -1.01 1.36 18.63
N ASN A 57 -0.62 1.86 17.46
CA ASN A 57 0.18 3.08 17.31
C ASN A 57 -0.71 4.22 16.82
N PRO A 58 -0.88 5.32 17.58
CA PRO A 58 -1.75 6.44 17.17
C PRO A 58 -1.24 7.19 15.93
N ASN A 59 0.01 6.97 15.51
CA ASN A 59 0.58 7.52 14.29
C ASN A 59 0.45 6.57 13.09
N THR A 60 -0.26 5.45 13.24
CA THR A 60 -0.64 4.56 12.14
C THR A 60 -2.14 4.67 11.92
N GLN A 61 -2.53 5.12 10.73
CA GLN A 61 -3.92 5.37 10.37
C GLN A 61 -4.37 4.41 9.28
N LEU A 62 -5.57 3.85 9.43
CA LEU A 62 -6.22 3.09 8.37
C LEU A 62 -6.99 4.05 7.47
N GLU A 63 -6.79 3.93 6.16
CA GLU A 63 -7.50 4.72 5.16
C GLU A 63 -8.29 3.78 4.25
N LEU A 64 -9.62 3.83 4.34
CA LEU A 64 -10.50 3.00 3.53
C LEU A 64 -10.57 3.53 2.08
N LEU A 65 -10.21 2.68 1.12
CA LEU A 65 -10.23 3.01 -0.29
C LEU A 65 -11.66 3.00 -0.87
N ALA A 66 -11.89 3.84 -1.88
CA ALA A 66 -13.13 3.89 -2.66
C ALA A 66 -14.41 3.96 -1.81
N ASN A 67 -14.35 4.62 -0.65
CA ASN A 67 -15.46 4.72 0.31
C ASN A 67 -16.05 3.35 0.71
N GLY A 68 -15.23 2.32 0.81
CA GLY A 68 -15.66 0.98 1.23
C GLY A 68 -16.33 0.16 0.14
N LYS A 69 -16.16 0.52 -1.15
CA LYS A 69 -16.69 -0.27 -2.28
C LYS A 69 -16.34 -1.76 -2.18
N TRP A 70 -15.16 -2.09 -1.65
CA TRP A 70 -14.65 -3.46 -1.55
C TRP A 70 -14.73 -4.07 -0.14
N GLU A 71 -15.44 -3.43 0.80
CA GLU A 71 -15.46 -3.86 2.21
C GLU A 71 -15.87 -5.32 2.40
N ASP A 72 -16.86 -5.76 1.60
CA ASP A 72 -17.41 -7.11 1.57
C ASP A 72 -17.18 -7.82 0.22
N TRP A 73 -16.31 -7.25 -0.63
CA TRP A 73 -15.98 -7.87 -1.91
C TRP A 73 -14.96 -8.98 -1.70
N HIS A 74 -15.26 -10.16 -2.25
CA HIS A 74 -14.35 -11.29 -2.25
C HIS A 74 -14.18 -11.79 -3.69
N PRO A 75 -12.94 -11.97 -4.17
CA PRO A 75 -12.70 -12.53 -5.49
C PRO A 75 -13.12 -14.01 -5.51
N GLU A 76 -13.71 -14.47 -6.60
CA GLU A 76 -13.99 -15.90 -6.79
C GLU A 76 -12.70 -16.68 -7.04
N GLU A 77 -11.73 -16.03 -7.70
CA GLU A 77 -10.43 -16.58 -8.02
C GLU A 77 -9.29 -15.63 -7.68
N PRO A 78 -8.11 -16.12 -7.23
CA PRO A 78 -6.97 -15.27 -6.86
C PRO A 78 -6.53 -14.27 -7.95
N ARG A 79 -6.74 -14.59 -9.23
CA ARG A 79 -6.39 -13.70 -10.35
C ARG A 79 -7.23 -12.42 -10.36
N GLU A 80 -8.49 -12.48 -9.91
CA GLU A 80 -9.39 -11.32 -9.90
C GLU A 80 -8.90 -10.26 -8.93
N LEU A 81 -8.32 -10.68 -7.81
CA LEU A 81 -7.66 -9.81 -6.85
C LEU A 81 -6.50 -9.06 -7.50
N VAL A 82 -5.64 -9.77 -8.23
CA VAL A 82 -4.51 -9.17 -8.95
C VAL A 82 -4.99 -8.21 -10.04
N MET A 83 -6.05 -8.57 -10.76
CA MET A 83 -6.67 -7.69 -11.75
C MET A 83 -7.25 -6.43 -11.09
N GLN A 84 -7.92 -6.57 -9.96
CA GLN A 84 -8.51 -5.45 -9.22
C GLN A 84 -7.45 -4.47 -8.74
N VAL A 85 -6.38 -4.93 -8.08
CA VAL A 85 -5.31 -4.05 -7.57
C VAL A 85 -4.43 -3.42 -8.66
N ARG A 86 -4.56 -3.90 -9.90
CA ARG A 86 -3.93 -3.33 -11.09
C ARG A 86 -4.91 -2.56 -11.97
N SER A 87 -6.16 -2.43 -11.54
CA SER A 87 -7.20 -1.75 -12.31
C SER A 87 -7.06 -0.23 -12.21
N PRO A 88 -7.48 0.52 -13.25
CA PRO A 88 -7.56 1.98 -13.18
C PRO A 88 -8.45 2.49 -12.03
N GLU A 89 -9.46 1.70 -11.64
CA GLU A 89 -10.34 2.04 -10.53
C GLU A 89 -9.61 2.00 -9.19
N PHE A 90 -8.80 0.98 -8.95
CA PHE A 90 -7.97 0.91 -7.75
C PHE A 90 -6.98 2.06 -7.69
N ASP A 91 -6.34 2.40 -8.82
CA ASP A 91 -5.44 3.54 -8.91
C ASP A 91 -6.15 4.85 -8.55
N GLN A 92 -7.34 5.07 -9.10
CA GLN A 92 -8.13 6.25 -8.80
C GLN A 92 -8.48 6.33 -7.31
N ALA A 93 -8.80 5.19 -6.68
CA ALA A 93 -9.06 5.15 -5.25
C ALA A 93 -7.83 5.56 -4.43
N VAL A 94 -6.64 5.02 -4.75
CA VAL A 94 -5.40 5.39 -4.05
C VAL A 94 -5.06 6.88 -4.26
N ARG A 95 -5.22 7.40 -5.49
CA ARG A 95 -5.04 8.84 -5.80
C ARG A 95 -5.95 9.71 -4.95
N ALA A 96 -7.24 9.40 -4.94
CA ALA A 96 -8.24 10.15 -4.19
C ALA A 96 -7.91 10.17 -2.69
N THR A 97 -7.47 9.05 -2.12
CA THR A 97 -7.08 8.98 -0.71
C THR A 97 -5.81 9.79 -0.42
N ILE A 98 -4.78 9.75 -1.28
CA ILE A 98 -3.57 10.57 -1.12
C ILE A 98 -3.92 12.06 -1.17
N GLU A 99 -4.79 12.46 -2.09
CA GLU A 99 -5.25 13.84 -2.22
C GLU A 99 -6.07 14.27 -1.00
N ASP A 100 -6.93 13.40 -0.49
CA ASP A 100 -7.68 13.64 0.74
C ASP A 100 -6.76 13.84 1.95
N VAL A 101 -5.76 12.97 2.16
CA VAL A 101 -4.77 13.13 3.24
C VAL A 101 -4.03 14.46 3.11
N LYS A 102 -3.55 14.81 1.91
CA LYS A 102 -2.87 16.08 1.68
C LYS A 102 -3.77 17.29 1.95
N ARG A 103 -5.08 17.17 1.72
CA ARG A 103 -6.07 18.21 2.02
C ARG A 103 -6.35 18.31 3.52
N ARG A 104 -6.40 17.19 4.25
CA ARG A 104 -6.56 17.15 5.71
C ARG A 104 -5.34 17.71 6.44
N PHE A 105 -4.15 17.53 5.88
CA PHE A 105 -2.87 17.93 6.47
C PHE A 105 -2.06 18.85 5.53
N PRO A 106 -2.56 20.05 5.20
CA PRO A 106 -1.95 20.90 4.17
C PRO A 106 -0.60 21.50 4.59
N ALA A 107 -0.33 21.56 5.89
CA ALA A 107 0.94 22.03 6.44
C ALA A 107 2.00 20.94 6.48
N ASP A 108 1.64 19.66 6.34
CA ASP A 108 2.52 18.52 6.50
C ASP A 108 3.08 18.03 5.16
N ARG A 109 4.06 17.12 5.22
CA ARG A 109 4.79 16.66 4.03
C ARG A 109 4.53 15.18 3.74
N ALA A 110 3.86 14.90 2.63
CA ALA A 110 3.86 13.57 2.02
C ALA A 110 5.22 13.27 1.36
N THR A 111 5.88 12.16 1.72
CA THR A 111 7.26 11.89 1.27
C THR A 111 7.48 10.56 0.59
N ALA A 112 6.72 9.52 0.97
CA ALA A 112 7.01 8.18 0.51
C ALA A 112 5.74 7.36 0.27
N LEU A 113 5.88 6.38 -0.61
CA LEU A 113 4.91 5.33 -0.88
C LEU A 113 5.61 3.98 -0.74
N VAL A 114 5.09 3.14 0.15
CA VAL A 114 5.50 1.75 0.35
C VAL A 114 4.42 0.86 -0.25
N CYS A 115 4.77 -0.06 -1.13
CA CYS A 115 3.80 -1.00 -1.69
C CYS A 115 4.39 -2.39 -1.87
N ASN A 116 3.53 -3.41 -1.97
CA ASN A 116 3.99 -4.73 -2.39
C ASN A 116 4.35 -4.74 -3.89
N ALA A 117 5.24 -5.65 -4.30
CA ALA A 117 5.71 -5.75 -5.68
C ALA A 117 4.60 -6.04 -6.72
N LEU A 118 3.49 -6.65 -6.29
CA LEU A 118 2.34 -6.95 -7.16
C LEU A 118 1.46 -5.72 -7.46
N MET A 119 1.70 -4.59 -6.79
CA MET A 119 0.94 -3.34 -6.94
C MET A 119 1.44 -2.56 -8.16
N GLY A 120 1.09 -3.04 -9.35
CA GLY A 120 1.78 -2.73 -10.61
C GLY A 120 1.78 -1.26 -11.08
N THR A 121 0.91 -0.42 -10.56
CA THR A 121 0.69 0.98 -10.99
C THR A 121 1.17 2.03 -9.98
N MET A 122 1.67 1.55 -8.83
CA MET A 122 2.19 2.40 -7.77
C MET A 122 3.45 3.20 -8.16
N PRO A 123 4.37 2.70 -9.01
CA PRO A 123 5.53 3.49 -9.45
C PRO A 123 5.13 4.78 -10.17
N GLU A 124 4.15 4.71 -11.08
CA GLU A 124 3.63 5.85 -11.83
C GLU A 124 2.96 6.86 -10.89
N LEU A 125 2.22 6.35 -9.90
CA LEU A 125 1.56 7.17 -8.89
C LEU A 125 2.60 7.88 -8.00
N ALA A 126 3.58 7.15 -7.48
CA ALA A 126 4.66 7.72 -6.68
C ALA A 126 5.39 8.84 -7.45
N LYS A 127 5.70 8.63 -8.74
CA LYS A 127 6.27 9.66 -9.61
C LYS A 127 5.37 10.89 -9.74
N ALA A 128 4.07 10.70 -9.97
CA ALA A 128 3.11 11.80 -10.13
C ALA A 128 3.03 12.71 -8.90
N TYR A 129 3.11 12.13 -7.69
CA TYR A 129 3.07 12.88 -6.43
C TYR A 129 4.47 13.21 -5.87
N ARG A 130 5.55 12.89 -6.60
CA ARG A 130 6.95 13.06 -6.15
C ARG A 130 7.23 12.38 -4.82
N LEU A 131 6.70 11.17 -4.64
CA LEU A 131 6.93 10.32 -3.48
C LEU A 131 8.12 9.40 -3.75
N GLN A 132 8.95 9.20 -2.74
CA GLN A 132 9.96 8.14 -2.77
C GLN A 132 9.26 6.78 -2.70
N LEU A 133 9.48 5.94 -3.71
CA LEU A 133 8.93 4.59 -3.76
C LEU A 133 9.81 3.60 -2.99
N TYR A 134 9.18 2.76 -2.17
CA TYR A 134 9.79 1.60 -1.53
C TYR A 134 8.94 0.35 -1.83
N ILE A 135 9.59 -0.73 -2.27
CA ILE A 135 8.91 -1.99 -2.53
C ILE A 135 9.12 -2.93 -1.35
N LEU A 136 8.01 -3.36 -0.74
CA LEU A 136 8.00 -4.37 0.30
C LEU A 136 7.79 -5.75 -0.33
N GLN A 137 8.84 -6.57 -0.26
CA GLN A 137 8.82 -7.92 -0.80
C GLN A 137 8.84 -8.96 0.32
N PRO A 138 7.67 -9.47 0.74
CA PRO A 138 7.58 -10.49 1.78
C PRO A 138 7.82 -11.91 1.27
N THR A 139 8.08 -12.09 -0.04
CA THR A 139 8.42 -13.39 -0.62
C THR A 139 9.93 -13.64 -0.53
N ALA A 140 10.32 -14.92 -0.36
CA ALA A 140 11.72 -15.32 -0.22
C ALA A 140 12.56 -14.81 -1.41
N SER A 141 13.74 -14.26 -1.15
CA SER A 141 14.61 -13.68 -2.17
C SER A 141 14.96 -14.66 -3.31
N GLU A 142 15.01 -15.96 -3.04
CA GLU A 142 15.28 -17.00 -4.05
C GLU A 142 14.16 -17.14 -5.10
N SER A 143 12.92 -16.76 -4.75
CA SER A 143 11.78 -16.73 -5.69
C SER A 143 11.82 -15.56 -6.68
N ILE A 144 12.76 -14.62 -6.50
CA ILE A 144 13.04 -13.48 -7.41
C ILE A 144 13.72 -13.96 -8.71
N SER A 145 14.33 -15.14 -8.69
CA SER A 145 15.01 -15.75 -9.86
C SER A 145 14.07 -16.08 -11.03
N LEU A 146 12.75 -16.05 -10.85
CA LEU A 146 11.77 -16.20 -11.94
C LEU A 146 11.24 -14.87 -12.48
N SER A 147 11.39 -13.76 -11.74
CA SER A 147 10.98 -12.42 -12.21
C SER A 147 12.05 -11.71 -13.03
N ASP A 148 13.34 -12.03 -12.85
CA ASP A 148 14.40 -11.55 -13.75
C ASP A 148 14.23 -12.10 -15.17
N ALA A 149 13.61 -13.29 -15.31
CA ALA A 149 13.22 -13.83 -16.61
C ALA A 149 12.03 -13.09 -17.23
N MET A 150 11.13 -12.49 -16.43
CA MET A 150 9.99 -11.72 -16.97
C MET A 150 10.34 -10.26 -17.30
N TYR A 151 11.29 -9.66 -16.58
CA TYR A 151 11.81 -8.32 -16.93
C TYR A 151 12.58 -8.34 -18.25
N TYR A 152 13.21 -9.48 -18.61
CA TYR A 152 13.92 -9.64 -19.89
C TYR A 152 13.00 -9.98 -21.08
N VAL A 153 11.79 -10.48 -20.86
CA VAL A 153 10.85 -10.84 -21.93
C VAL A 153 9.95 -9.68 -22.37
N LEU A 154 9.77 -8.66 -21.52
CA LEU A 154 8.98 -7.46 -21.89
C LEU A 154 9.81 -6.33 -22.54
N HIS A 155 11.14 -6.47 -22.61
CA HIS A 155 12.04 -5.46 -23.20
C HIS A 155 12.99 -5.97 -24.30
N LYS A 156 12.67 -7.10 -24.92
CA LYS A 156 13.22 -7.56 -26.21
C LYS A 156 12.06 -8.30 -26.92
N THR A 157 11.52 -7.99 -28.09
CA THR A 157 11.83 -7.15 -29.28
C THR A 157 10.56 -7.28 -30.16
N PRO A 158 10.25 -6.44 -31.18
CA PRO A 158 10.94 -5.26 -31.69
C PRO A 158 10.26 -3.92 -31.37
#